data_AF-A0A2D5Z8K8-F1
#
_entry.id   AF-A0A2D5Z8K8-F1
#
_cell.length_a   1.000
_cell.length_b   1.000
_cell.length_c   1.000
_cell.angle_alpha   90.00
_cell.angle_beta   90.00
_cell.angle_gamma   90.00
#
_symmetry.space_group_name_H-M   'P 1'
#
loop_
_entity.id
_entity.type
_entity.pdbx_description
1 polymer ?
#
loop_
_entity_poly.entity_id
_entity_poly.type
_entity_poly.pdbx_seq_one_letter_code
_entity_poly.pdbx_strand_id
1 'polypeptide(L)'
;MPVPHYGKTRIVICDDEHDLGGCSGAAVADTMRRTLAQQDEFVMIFAAGESQVTFLDALAVEPDWQRVVCFNMDDFRDTRMQERYSCGWQTRRQRVLSTGIPTTSLPVNIIR
;
A
#
# COMPACT_ATOMS: atom_id res chain seq x y z
N MET A 1 14.93 -6.58 -23.08
CA MET A 1 14.71 -5.30 -23.79
C MET A 1 15.28 -4.17 -22.93
N PRO A 2 15.88 -3.11 -23.50
CA PRO A 2 16.39 -2.01 -22.67
C PRO A 2 15.25 -1.37 -21.89
N VAL A 3 15.44 -1.20 -20.58
CA VAL A 3 14.46 -0.56 -19.68
C VAL A 3 14.23 0.87 -20.19
N PRO A 4 13.02 1.25 -20.63
CA PRO A 4 12.80 2.59 -21.12
C PRO A 4 12.92 3.57 -19.94
N HIS A 5 13.75 4.59 -20.09
CA HIS A 5 13.80 5.70 -19.16
C HIS A 5 13.02 6.86 -19.77
N TYR A 6 12.12 7.48 -18.99
CA TYR A 6 11.50 8.74 -19.36
C TYR A 6 12.05 9.85 -18.47
N GLY A 7 13.09 10.54 -18.95
CA GLY A 7 13.86 11.48 -18.15
C GLY A 7 14.49 10.78 -16.93
N LYS A 8 14.14 11.23 -15.71
CA LYS A 8 14.59 10.61 -14.44
C LYS A 8 13.70 9.45 -13.98
N THR A 9 12.60 9.18 -14.69
CA THR A 9 11.63 8.15 -14.30
C THR A 9 12.04 6.80 -14.85
N ARG A 10 12.16 5.81 -13.97
CA ARG A 10 12.32 4.40 -14.34
C ARG A 10 10.98 3.83 -14.77
N ILE A 11 10.88 3.30 -15.99
CA ILE A 11 9.68 2.60 -16.47
C ILE A 11 9.90 1.11 -16.28
N VAL A 12 8.92 0.44 -15.68
CA VAL A 12 8.87 -1.03 -15.58
C VAL A 12 7.64 -1.48 -16.37
N ILE A 13 7.86 -2.35 -17.35
CA ILE A 13 6.79 -2.97 -18.12
C ILE A 13 6.61 -4.37 -17.54
N CYS A 14 5.39 -4.67 -17.11
CA CYS A 14 5.02 -5.95 -16.49
C CYS A 14 4.12 -6.71 -17.45
N ASP A 15 4.13 -8.03 -17.35
CA ASP A 15 3.38 -8.89 -18.27
C ASP A 15 1.86 -8.84 -18.00
N ASP A 16 1.47 -8.76 -16.73
CA ASP A 16 0.08 -8.69 -16.27
C ASP A 16 -0.05 -7.90 -14.94
N GLU A 17 -1.25 -7.83 -14.38
CA GLU A 17 -1.55 -7.15 -13.12
C GLU A 17 -0.91 -7.79 -11.89
N HIS A 18 -0.62 -9.09 -11.92
CA HIS A 18 0.02 -9.80 -10.81
C HIS A 18 1.52 -9.50 -10.79
N ASP A 19 2.17 -9.52 -11.96
CA ASP A 19 3.55 -9.10 -12.13
C ASP A 19 3.72 -7.61 -11.78
N LEU A 20 2.79 -6.75 -12.20
CA LEU A 20 2.77 -5.34 -11.80
C LEU A 20 2.64 -5.17 -10.28
N GLY A 21 1.73 -5.92 -9.65
CA GLY A 21 1.54 -5.92 -8.20
C GLY A 21 2.81 -6.36 -7.45
N GLY A 22 3.42 -7.46 -7.90
CA GLY A 22 4.67 -7.99 -7.32
C GLY A 22 5.85 -7.03 -7.48
N CYS A 23 6.08 -6.51 -8.68
CA CYS A 23 7.13 -5.54 -8.95
C CYS A 23 6.96 -4.26 -8.12
N SER A 24 5.73 -3.76 -8.02
CA SER A 24 5.41 -2.57 -7.22
C SER A 24 5.59 -2.82 -5.73
N GLY A 25 5.12 -3.97 -5.23
CA GLY A 25 5.23 -4.39 -3.84
C GLY A 25 6.69 -4.52 -3.41
N ALA A 26 7.52 -5.20 -4.23
CA ALA A 26 8.94 -5.35 -3.97
C ALA A 26 9.69 -4.00 -3.94
N ALA A 27 9.36 -3.09 -4.85
CA ALA A 27 9.98 -1.76 -4.88
C ALA A 27 9.66 -0.93 -3.62
N VAL A 28 8.42 -1.02 -3.12
CA VAL A 28 8.01 -0.36 -1.88
C VAL A 28 8.66 -1.04 -0.68
N ALA A 29 8.67 -2.36 -0.63
CA ALA A 29 9.30 -3.15 0.44
C ALA A 29 10.80 -2.84 0.60
N ASP A 30 11.53 -2.75 -0.51
CA ASP A 30 12.94 -2.34 -0.49
C ASP A 30 13.14 -0.92 0.05
N THR A 31 12.19 -0.03 -0.21
CA THR A 31 12.21 1.34 0.32
C THR A 31 11.89 1.34 1.81
N MET A 32 10.88 0.59 2.24
CA MET A 32 10.54 0.41 3.65
C MET A 32 11.72 -0.12 4.45
N ARG A 33 12.36 -1.21 4.02
CA ARG A 33 13.53 -1.80 4.69
C ARG A 33 14.68 -0.80 4.81
N ARG A 34 15.02 -0.10 3.73
CA ARG A 34 16.12 0.90 3.73
C ARG A 34 15.83 2.07 4.66
N THR A 35 14.59 2.55 4.68
CA THR A 35 14.18 3.66 5.54
C THR A 35 14.12 3.22 7.00
N LEU A 36 13.49 2.08 7.31
CA LEU A 36 13.39 1.55 8.67
C LEU A 36 14.74 1.11 9.27
N ALA A 37 15.78 0.95 8.45
CA ALA A 37 17.15 0.77 8.92
C ALA A 37 17.79 2.08 9.44
N GLN A 38 17.22 3.24 9.10
CA GLN A 38 17.77 4.56 9.41
C GLN A 38 16.87 5.39 10.35
N GLN A 39 15.59 5.05 10.45
CA GLN A 39 14.60 5.74 11.28
C GLN A 39 13.59 4.75 11.87
N ASP A 40 12.94 5.16 12.96
CA ASP A 40 12.07 4.27 13.73
C ASP A 40 10.73 3.99 13.02
N GLU A 41 10.23 4.94 12.22
CA GLU A 41 8.92 4.87 11.58
C GLU A 41 8.98 5.06 10.06
N PHE A 42 8.04 4.45 9.33
CA PHE A 42 7.84 4.66 7.90
C PHE A 42 6.44 5.24 7.64
N VAL A 43 6.36 6.38 6.96
CA VAL A 43 5.07 6.98 6.56
C VAL A 43 4.77 6.59 5.11
N MET A 44 3.60 6.00 4.89
CA MET A 44 3.11 5.59 3.58
C MET A 44 1.79 6.29 3.27
N ILE A 45 1.61 6.73 2.03
CA ILE A 45 0.33 7.25 1.53
C ILE A 45 -0.17 6.32 0.42
N PHE A 46 -1.39 5.80 0.56
CA PHE A 46 -2.05 4.94 -0.42
C PHE A 46 -3.03 5.75 -1.27
N ALA A 47 -2.96 5.59 -2.59
CA ALA A 47 -4.03 6.08 -3.46
C ALA A 47 -5.29 5.20 -3.31
N ALA A 48 -6.44 5.66 -3.79
CA ALA A 48 -7.59 4.80 -3.99
C ALA A 48 -7.54 4.05 -5.35
N GLY A 49 -8.14 2.85 -5.42
CA GLY A 49 -8.42 2.17 -6.70
C GLY A 49 -8.28 0.65 -6.68
N GLU A 50 -9.13 -0.04 -7.44
CA GLU A 50 -9.14 -1.50 -7.58
C GLU A 50 -7.84 -2.06 -8.20
N SER A 51 -7.12 -1.26 -9.00
CA SER A 51 -5.84 -1.66 -9.58
C SER A 51 -4.72 -1.91 -8.55
N GLN A 52 -4.95 -1.62 -7.28
CA GLN A 52 -3.96 -1.79 -6.22
C GLN A 52 -4.05 -3.13 -5.48
N VAL A 53 -5.05 -3.97 -5.76
CA VAL A 53 -5.28 -5.22 -5.02
C VAL A 53 -4.05 -6.13 -5.05
N THR A 54 -3.50 -6.40 -6.24
CA THR A 54 -2.32 -7.27 -6.40
C THR A 54 -1.06 -6.69 -5.75
N PHE A 55 -0.93 -5.36 -5.73
CA PHE A 55 0.13 -4.65 -5.02
C PHE A 55 0.00 -4.80 -3.50
N LEU A 56 -1.21 -4.62 -2.97
CA LEU A 56 -1.48 -4.73 -1.53
C LEU A 56 -1.28 -6.15 -1.03
N ASP A 57 -1.66 -7.17 -1.82
CA ASP A 57 -1.37 -8.57 -1.53
C ASP A 57 0.14 -8.83 -1.48
N ALA A 58 0.88 -8.32 -2.46
CA ALA A 58 2.35 -8.46 -2.49
C ALA A 58 3.04 -7.73 -1.32
N LEU A 59 2.52 -6.58 -0.89
CA LEU A 59 3.11 -5.80 0.19
C LEU A 59 2.78 -6.36 1.58
N ALA A 60 1.65 -7.05 1.73
CA ALA A 60 1.15 -7.56 3.01
C ALA A 60 2.14 -8.48 3.74
N VAL A 61 2.97 -9.21 3.01
CA VAL A 61 3.93 -10.19 3.57
C VAL A 61 5.10 -9.55 4.33
N GLU A 62 5.22 -8.22 4.33
CA GLU A 62 6.29 -7.52 5.03
C GLU A 62 6.14 -7.58 6.57
N PRO A 63 7.22 -7.83 7.33
CA PRO A 63 7.11 -8.20 8.76
C PRO A 63 6.91 -7.02 9.72
N ASP A 64 7.24 -5.78 9.32
CA ASP A 64 7.46 -4.65 10.26
C ASP A 64 6.35 -3.59 10.23
N TRP A 65 5.11 -4.04 10.04
CA TRP A 65 3.93 -3.19 9.94
C TRP A 65 3.61 -2.36 11.20
N GLN A 66 4.14 -2.74 12.36
CA GLN A 66 3.97 -1.98 13.62
C GLN A 66 4.65 -0.62 13.58
N ARG A 67 5.66 -0.46 12.71
CA ARG A 67 6.46 0.76 12.55
C ARG A 67 5.98 1.60 11.36
N VAL A 68 4.85 1.25 10.76
CA VAL A 68 4.34 1.90 9.55
C VAL A 68 3.08 2.70 9.87
N VAL A 69 3.13 3.99 9.56
CA VAL A 69 1.99 4.91 9.60
C VAL A 69 1.44 5.06 8.19
N CYS A 70 0.16 4.77 8.00
CA CYS A 70 -0.48 4.74 6.69
C CYS A 70 -1.48 5.87 6.54
N PHE A 71 -1.49 6.61 5.45
CA PHE A 71 -2.52 7.60 5.12
C PHE A 71 -3.20 7.22 3.80
N ASN A 72 -4.41 7.72 3.58
CA ASN A 72 -5.02 7.71 2.26
C ASN A 72 -4.71 9.04 1.55
N MET A 73 -4.36 8.97 0.27
CA MET A 73 -4.15 10.15 -0.57
C MET A 73 -5.47 10.85 -0.85
N ASP A 74 -6.52 10.06 -1.05
CA ASP A 74 -7.87 10.49 -1.38
C ASP A 74 -8.89 9.54 -0.73
N ASP A 75 -10.06 10.09 -0.40
CA ASP A 75 -11.20 9.31 0.06
C ASP A 75 -12.50 9.99 -0.41
N PHE A 76 -13.56 9.19 -0.54
CA PHE A 76 -14.89 9.72 -0.80
C PHE A 76 -15.41 10.47 0.43
N ARG A 77 -15.93 11.68 0.23
CA ARG A 77 -16.46 12.53 1.30
C ARG A 77 -17.92 12.86 1.05
N ASP A 78 -18.83 12.24 1.80
CA ASP A 78 -20.24 12.62 1.93
C ASP A 78 -20.72 12.28 3.35
N THR A 79 -21.47 13.17 4.00
CA THR A 79 -21.93 13.00 5.38
C THR A 79 -22.93 11.86 5.56
N ARG A 80 -23.56 11.40 4.47
CA ARG A 80 -24.51 10.28 4.44
C ARG A 80 -23.81 8.97 4.07
N MET A 81 -22.57 9.03 3.60
CA MET A 81 -21.84 7.85 3.16
C MET A 81 -21.32 7.09 4.37
N GLN A 82 -21.61 5.78 4.39
CA GLN A 82 -21.11 4.89 5.43
C GLN A 82 -19.61 4.61 5.22
N GLU A 83 -18.85 4.44 6.31
CA GLU A 83 -17.40 4.21 6.26
C GLU A 83 -17.02 3.00 5.40
N ARG A 84 -17.86 1.97 5.29
CA ARG A 84 -17.59 0.79 4.44
C ARG A 84 -17.42 1.07 2.94
N TYR A 85 -17.81 2.27 2.51
CA TYR A 85 -17.67 2.73 1.13
C TYR A 85 -16.47 3.66 0.94
N SER A 86 -15.75 3.97 2.03
CA SER A 86 -14.53 4.77 1.96
C SER A 86 -13.36 3.92 1.44
N CYS A 87 -12.46 4.58 0.73
CA CYS A 87 -11.22 3.99 0.24
C CYS A 87 -10.39 3.47 1.42
N GLY A 88 -10.40 4.19 2.56
CA GLY A 88 -9.70 3.76 3.78
C GLY A 88 -10.23 2.44 4.33
N TRP A 89 -11.54 2.22 4.26
CA TRP A 89 -12.11 0.92 4.65
C TRP A 89 -11.71 -0.21 3.71
N GLN A 90 -11.68 0.05 2.39
CA GLN A 90 -11.24 -0.94 1.40
C GLN A 90 -9.78 -1.35 1.62
N THR A 91 -8.87 -0.39 1.78
CA THR A 91 -7.45 -0.65 2.05
C THR A 91 -7.26 -1.45 3.34
N ARG A 92 -7.99 -1.10 4.41
CA ARG A 92 -7.96 -1.86 5.67
C ARG A 92 -8.45 -3.29 5.48
N ARG A 93 -9.58 -3.49 4.79
CA ARG A 93 -10.14 -4.82 4.52
C ARG A 93 -9.17 -5.67 3.69
N GLN A 94 -8.60 -5.13 2.63
CA GLN A 94 -7.68 -5.87 1.77
C GLN A 94 -6.42 -6.28 2.54
N ARG A 95 -5.87 -5.41 3.39
CA ARG A 95 -4.73 -5.75 4.25
C ARG A 95 -5.04 -6.81 5.31
N VAL A 96 -6.24 -6.80 5.90
CA VAL A 96 -6.67 -7.87 6.84
C VAL A 96 -6.80 -9.20 6.12
N LEU A 97 -7.34 -9.20 4.90
CA LEU A 97 -7.49 -10.41 4.09
C LEU A 97 -6.13 -10.99 3.67
N SER A 98 -5.14 -10.14 3.38
CA SER A 98 -3.81 -10.56 2.93
C SER A 98 -2.83 -10.87 4.07
N THR A 99 -2.97 -10.26 5.24
CA THR A 99 -2.09 -10.52 6.41
C THR A 99 -2.67 -11.51 7.42
N GLY A 100 -3.98 -11.74 7.41
CA GLY A 100 -4.68 -12.53 8.44
C GLY A 100 -4.73 -11.87 9.83
N ILE A 101 -4.23 -10.63 9.97
CA ILE A 101 -4.23 -9.89 11.24
C ILE A 101 -5.57 -9.16 11.40
N PRO A 102 -6.31 -9.34 12.52
CA PRO A 102 -7.58 -8.67 12.74
C PRO A 102 -7.46 -7.14 12.70
N THR A 103 -8.46 -6.47 12.11
CA THR A 103 -8.54 -5.00 12.01
C THR A 103 -8.51 -4.31 13.38
N THR A 104 -8.89 -5.01 14.45
CA THR A 104 -8.97 -4.51 15.83
C THR A 104 -7.63 -4.52 16.58
N SER A 105 -6.60 -5.21 16.07
CA SER A 105 -5.28 -5.32 16.71
C SER A 105 -4.20 -4.44 16.07
N LEU A 106 -4.56 -3.65 15.05
CA LEU A 106 -3.61 -2.78 14.35
C LEU A 106 -3.76 -1.35 14.85
N PRO A 107 -2.66 -0.64 15.20
CA PRO A 107 -2.73 0.77 15.54
C PRO A 107 -3.35 1.52 14.37
N VAL A 108 -4.52 2.09 14.63
CA VAL A 108 -5.36 2.80 13.66
C VAL A 108 -4.74 4.17 13.40
N ASN A 109 -3.61 4.22 12.71
CA ASN A 109 -3.04 5.49 12.24
C ASN A 109 -3.27 5.69 10.74
N ILE A 110 -4.35 5.10 10.18
CA ILE A 110 -5.00 5.67 8.99
C ILE A 110 -5.84 6.84 9.49
N ILE A 111 -5.17 7.97 9.66
CA ILE A 111 -5.78 9.26 9.98
C ILE A 111 -6.62 9.65 8.76
N ARG A 112 -7.90 9.91 9.03
CA ARG A 112 -8.89 10.39 8.06
C ARG A 112 -8.49 11.71 7.42
#